data_AF-I4H3T9-F1
#
_entry.id   AF-I4H3T9-F1
#
_cell.length_a   1.000
_cell.length_b   1.000
_cell.length_c   1.000
_cell.angle_alpha   90.00
_cell.angle_beta   90.00
_cell.angle_gamma   90.00
#
_symmetry.space_group_name_H-M   'P 1'
#
loop_
_entity.id
_entity.type
_entity.pdbx_description
1 polymer ?
#
loop_
_entity_poly.entity_id
_entity_poly.type
_entity_poly.pdbx_seq_one_letter_code
_entity_poly.pdbx_strand_id
1 'polypeptide(L)'
;MDYLYFLANASLTLRVTEYLRSMTHLPSSVMTVIHQINGWVVKVKFNQMLTPCQHGDFRAYMNELGIPYQPEMRLQMVFWSLETGQSPIDVMRRYQVAIVAHGTPDQQDIEAFRQQFTKGLGYCPETLA
;
A
#
# COMPACT_ATOMS: atom_id res chain seq x y z
N MET A 1 5.75 -7.18 11.53
CA MET A 1 5.53 -5.88 12.20
C MET A 1 4.83 -4.96 11.20
N ASP A 2 3.72 -4.35 11.60
CA ASP A 2 2.77 -3.74 10.67
C ASP A 2 2.71 -2.22 10.84
N TYR A 3 2.72 -1.51 9.73
CA TYR A 3 2.62 -0.06 9.66
C TYR A 3 1.51 0.29 8.69
N LEU A 4 0.67 1.24 9.05
CA LEU A 4 -0.49 1.63 8.26
C LEU A 4 -0.59 3.15 8.24
N TYR A 5 -0.55 3.70 7.03
CA TYR A 5 -0.45 5.13 6.80
C TYR A 5 -1.42 5.56 5.72
N PHE A 6 -1.90 6.79 5.85
CA PHE A 6 -2.64 7.49 4.82
C PHE A 6 -1.74 8.52 4.16
N LEU A 7 -1.61 8.44 2.83
CA LEU A 7 -0.81 9.33 2.00
C LEU A 7 -1.72 10.12 1.05
N ALA A 8 -1.38 11.39 0.81
CA ALA A 8 -2.25 12.27 0.03
C ALA A 8 -2.30 11.95 -1.47
N ASN A 9 -1.27 11.30 -2.03
CA ASN A 9 -1.20 11.06 -3.47
C ASN A 9 -0.30 9.89 -3.87
N ALA A 10 -0.37 9.52 -5.16
CA ALA A 10 0.40 8.46 -5.76
C ALA A 10 1.92 8.71 -5.68
N SER A 11 2.38 9.96 -5.83
CA SER A 11 3.81 10.30 -5.79
C SER A 11 4.43 9.97 -4.42
N LEU A 12 3.72 10.24 -3.32
CA LEU A 12 4.16 9.85 -1.98
C LEU A 12 4.18 8.32 -1.81
N THR A 13 3.21 7.62 -2.40
CA THR A 13 3.15 6.15 -2.38
C THR A 13 4.32 5.52 -3.16
N LEU A 14 4.71 6.12 -4.29
CA LEU A 14 5.89 5.71 -5.07
C LEU A 14 7.19 5.93 -4.28
N ARG A 15 7.30 7.02 -3.50
CA ARG A 15 8.45 7.26 -2.61
C ARG A 15 8.59 6.18 -1.54
N VAL A 16 7.49 5.76 -0.92
CA VAL A 16 7.51 4.62 0.03
C VAL A 16 8.01 3.36 -0.65
N THR A 17 7.52 3.08 -1.86
CA THR A 17 7.95 1.91 -2.64
C THR A 17 9.44 1.95 -2.96
N GLU A 18 9.94 3.10 -3.39
CA GLU A 18 11.37 3.32 -3.69
C GLU A 18 12.24 3.18 -2.44
N TYR A 19 11.79 3.71 -1.32
CA TYR A 19 12.47 3.57 -0.03
C TYR A 19 12.59 2.10 0.38
N LEU A 20 11.49 1.34 0.31
CA LEU A 20 11.49 -0.09 0.66
C LEU A 20 12.36 -0.93 -0.29
N ARG A 21 12.48 -0.53 -1.56
CA ARG A 21 13.34 -1.22 -2.55
C ARG A 21 14.82 -0.86 -2.42
N SER A 22 15.14 0.38 -2.06
CA SER A 22 16.52 0.87 -1.97
C SER A 22 17.21 0.46 -0.66
N MET A 23 16.45 0.25 0.43
CA MET A 23 17.01 -0.16 1.71
C MET A 23 17.22 -1.67 1.83
N THR A 24 18.35 -2.14 1.32
CA THR A 24 18.77 -3.55 1.38
C THR A 24 19.04 -4.08 2.79
N HIS A 25 19.20 -3.19 3.78
CA HIS A 25 19.43 -3.55 5.19
C HIS A 25 18.14 -3.75 6.00
N LEU A 26 16.98 -3.40 5.44
CA LEU A 26 15.70 -3.71 6.06
C LEU A 26 15.29 -5.15 5.72
N PRO A 27 14.58 -5.85 6.63
CA PRO A 27 13.96 -7.13 6.30
C PRO A 27 12.99 -6.98 5.13
N SER A 28 12.72 -8.09 4.43
CA SER A 28 11.73 -8.04 3.35
C SER A 28 10.35 -7.71 3.89
N SER A 29 9.57 -7.00 3.07
CA SER A 29 8.24 -6.55 3.45
C SER A 29 7.21 -6.87 2.38
N VAL A 30 5.97 -6.99 2.82
CA VAL A 30 4.79 -7.00 1.96
C VAL A 30 4.14 -5.62 2.07
N MET A 31 3.90 -4.99 0.94
CA MET A 31 3.22 -3.70 0.83
C MET A 31 1.83 -3.91 0.23
N THR A 32 0.83 -3.27 0.80
CA THR A 32 -0.53 -3.19 0.25
C THR A 32 -0.89 -1.73 0.07
N VAL A 33 -1.40 -1.40 -1.11
CA VAL A 33 -1.80 -0.05 -1.49
C VAL A 33 -3.27 -0.07 -1.89
N ILE A 34 -4.08 0.73 -1.21
CA ILE A 34 -5.51 0.87 -1.47
C ILE A 34 -5.79 2.33 -1.80
N HIS A 35 -6.40 2.58 -2.96
CA HIS A 35 -6.86 3.90 -3.34
C HIS A 35 -8.26 4.17 -2.78
N GLN A 36 -8.45 5.36 -2.22
CA GLN A 36 -9.73 5.88 -1.75
C GLN A 36 -9.96 7.27 -2.35
N ILE A 37 -11.19 7.78 -2.29
CA ILE A 37 -11.58 9.08 -2.89
C ILE A 37 -10.63 10.22 -2.48
N ASN A 38 -10.14 10.21 -1.25
CA ASN A 38 -9.35 11.31 -0.69
C ASN A 38 -7.84 11.01 -0.61
N GLY A 39 -7.38 9.83 -1.01
CA GLY A 39 -5.97 9.48 -0.87
C GLY A 39 -5.68 7.98 -0.93
N TRP A 40 -4.54 7.62 -0.35
CA TRP A 40 -3.89 6.32 -0.53
C TRP A 40 -3.61 5.71 0.83
N VAL A 41 -4.21 4.56 1.11
CA VAL A 41 -3.91 3.78 2.31
C VAL A 41 -2.79 2.81 1.98
N VAL A 42 -1.68 2.92 2.70
CA VAL A 42 -0.49 2.10 2.52
C VAL A 42 -0.24 1.29 3.78
N LYS A 43 -0.31 -0.05 3.65
CA LYS A 43 0.12 -0.99 4.69
C LYS A 43 1.49 -1.55 4.32
N VAL A 44 2.44 -1.52 5.25
CA VAL A 44 3.74 -2.18 5.13
C VAL A 44 3.89 -3.18 6.27
N LYS A 45 4.14 -4.45 5.91
CA LYS A 45 4.32 -5.55 6.85
C LYS A 45 5.69 -6.17 6.65
N PHE A 46 6.60 -5.94 7.60
CA PHE A 46 7.90 -6.59 7.60
C PHE A 46 7.80 -8.04 8.06
N ASN A 47 8.52 -8.93 7.38
CA ASN A 47 8.57 -10.36 7.67
C ASN A 47 9.27 -10.67 9.02
N GLN A 48 10.10 -9.74 9.51
CA GLN A 48 10.82 -9.83 10.76
C GLN A 48 10.61 -8.56 11.58
N MET A 49 10.91 -8.63 12.87
CA MET A 49 10.92 -7.44 13.72
C MET A 49 12.08 -6.54 13.33
N LEU A 50 11.82 -5.23 13.24
CA LEU A 50 12.86 -4.24 13.06
C LEU A 50 13.61 -4.02 14.37
N THR A 51 14.91 -3.72 14.29
CA THR A 51 15.64 -3.20 15.45
C THR A 51 15.03 -1.86 15.91
N PRO A 52 15.24 -1.43 17.16
CA PRO A 52 14.71 -0.14 17.64
C PRO A 52 15.10 1.07 16.76
N CYS A 53 16.33 1.07 16.22
CA CYS A 53 16.80 2.12 15.31
C CYS A 53 16.03 2.08 13.99
N GLN A 54 16.00 0.92 13.31
CA GLN A 54 15.26 0.74 12.06
C GLN A 54 13.76 1.06 12.22
N HIS A 55 13.17 0.68 13.34
CA HIS A 55 11.79 1.03 13.67
C HIS A 55 11.60 2.56 13.79
N GLY A 56 12.51 3.24 14.50
CA GLY A 56 12.50 4.69 14.64
C GLY A 56 12.63 5.40 13.30
N ASP A 57 13.64 5.01 12.52
CA ASP A 57 13.96 5.59 11.21
C ASP A 57 12.79 5.38 10.22
N PHE A 58 12.24 4.16 10.17
CA PHE A 58 11.11 3.85 9.31
C PHE A 58 9.87 4.66 9.67
N ARG A 59 9.52 4.77 10.97
CA ARG A 59 8.40 5.60 11.40
C ARG A 59 8.62 7.08 11.11
N ALA A 60 9.84 7.59 11.32
CA ALA A 60 10.17 8.98 11.05
C ALA A 60 9.95 9.30 9.56
N TYR A 61 10.47 8.43 8.68
CA TYR A 61 10.26 8.54 7.23
C TYR A 61 8.77 8.49 6.85
N MET A 62 8.02 7.51 7.37
CA MET A 62 6.59 7.39 7.07
C MET A 62 5.76 8.57 7.59
N ASN A 63 6.12 9.14 8.75
CA ASN A 63 5.47 10.32 9.32
C ASN A 63 5.77 11.61 8.54
N GLU A 64 6.87 11.68 7.79
CA GLU A 64 7.15 12.80 6.88
C GLU A 64 6.23 12.73 5.64
N LEU A 65 5.95 11.52 5.15
CA LEU A 65 5.16 11.32 3.94
C LEU A 65 3.65 11.32 4.17
N GLY A 66 3.20 11.03 5.38
CA GLY A 66 1.77 11.02 5.69
C GLY A 66 1.49 10.78 7.16
N ILE A 67 0.27 10.32 7.44
CA ILE A 67 -0.23 10.19 8.82
C ILE A 67 -0.52 8.73 9.15
N PRO A 68 -0.25 8.28 10.39
CA PRO A 68 -0.71 6.98 10.86
C PRO A 68 -2.23 6.84 10.65
N TYR A 69 -2.64 5.68 10.17
CA TYR A 69 -4.03 5.46 9.78
C TYR A 69 -4.64 4.31 10.57
N GLN A 70 -5.81 4.56 11.15
CA GLN A 70 -6.60 3.56 11.82
C GLN A 70 -7.69 3.04 10.87
N PRO A 71 -7.67 1.75 10.50
CA PRO A 71 -8.59 1.23 9.50
C PRO A 71 -9.96 0.98 10.13
N GLU A 72 -11.00 1.35 9.38
CA GLU A 72 -12.38 0.92 9.65
C GLU A 72 -12.53 -0.60 9.52
N MET A 73 -13.61 -1.17 10.07
CA MET A 73 -13.86 -2.61 10.10
C MET A 73 -13.78 -3.27 8.71
N ARG A 74 -14.31 -2.60 7.68
CA ARG A 74 -14.24 -3.08 6.29
C ARG A 74 -12.80 -3.21 5.80
N LEU A 75 -11.95 -2.21 6.05
CA LEU A 75 -10.55 -2.27 5.66
C LEU A 75 -9.76 -3.29 6.48
N GLN A 76 -10.10 -3.49 7.75
CA GLN A 76 -9.52 -4.58 8.54
C GLN A 76 -9.81 -5.94 7.89
N MET A 77 -11.04 -6.17 7.43
CA MET A 77 -11.42 -7.40 6.71
C MET A 77 -10.70 -7.55 5.38
N VAL A 78 -10.48 -6.46 4.65
CA VAL A 78 -9.67 -6.45 3.41
C VAL A 78 -8.24 -6.90 3.72
N PHE A 79 -7.58 -6.28 4.70
CA PHE A 79 -6.21 -6.66 5.06
C PHE A 79 -6.12 -8.11 5.54
N TRP A 80 -7.06 -8.56 6.37
CA TRP A 80 -7.11 -9.95 6.82
C TRP A 80 -7.31 -10.94 5.65
N SER A 81 -8.18 -10.60 4.69
CA SER A 81 -8.43 -11.46 3.52
C SER A 81 -7.18 -11.60 2.64
N LEU A 82 -6.45 -10.50 2.44
CA LEU A 82 -5.17 -10.52 1.70
C LEU A 82 -4.10 -11.31 2.46
N GLU A 83 -3.99 -11.14 3.78
CA GLU A 83 -3.03 -11.88 4.61
C GLU A 83 -3.30 -13.39 4.65
N THR A 84 -4.56 -13.80 4.48
CA THR A 84 -4.93 -15.22 4.34
C THR A 84 -4.73 -15.76 2.92
N GLY A 85 -4.16 -14.96 2.02
CA GLY A 85 -3.78 -15.37 0.66
C GLY A 85 -4.91 -15.31 -0.36
N GLN A 86 -6.02 -14.63 -0.05
CA GLN A 86 -7.07 -14.42 -1.05
C GLN A 86 -6.59 -13.49 -2.17
N SER A 87 -7.07 -13.74 -3.39
CA SER A 87 -6.75 -12.92 -4.56
C SER A 87 -7.16 -11.46 -4.33
N PRO A 88 -6.28 -10.47 -4.61
CA PRO A 88 -6.64 -9.06 -4.57
C PRO A 88 -7.92 -8.74 -5.36
N ILE A 89 -8.13 -9.37 -6.51
CA ILE A 89 -9.31 -9.16 -7.36
C ILE A 89 -10.59 -9.61 -6.64
N ASP A 90 -10.57 -10.78 -6.01
CA ASP A 90 -11.74 -11.30 -5.28
C ASP A 90 -12.05 -10.45 -4.05
N VAL A 91 -11.01 -9.97 -3.35
CA VAL A 91 -11.14 -9.07 -2.21
C VAL A 91 -11.71 -7.71 -2.65
N MET A 92 -11.22 -7.15 -3.77
CA MET A 92 -11.77 -5.91 -4.35
C MET A 92 -13.26 -6.04 -4.66
N ARG A 93 -13.66 -7.12 -5.33
CA ARG A 93 -15.06 -7.40 -5.67
C ARG A 93 -15.93 -7.57 -4.42
N ARG A 94 -15.43 -8.31 -3.42
CA ARG A 94 -16.18 -8.61 -2.20
C ARG A 94 -16.40 -7.39 -1.32
N TYR A 95 -15.37 -6.57 -1.13
CA TYR A 95 -15.41 -5.44 -0.18
C TYR A 95 -15.59 -4.08 -0.85
N GLN A 96 -15.67 -4.03 -2.19
CA GLN A 96 -15.86 -2.82 -2.98
C GLN A 96 -14.76 -1.78 -2.66
N VAL A 97 -13.50 -2.23 -2.76
CA VAL A 97 -12.30 -1.41 -2.54
C VAL A 97 -11.39 -1.44 -3.77
N ALA A 98 -10.60 -0.40 -3.99
CA ALA A 98 -9.62 -0.33 -5.07
C ALA A 98 -8.23 -0.71 -4.54
N ILE A 99 -7.86 -1.99 -4.62
CA ILE A 99 -6.49 -2.43 -4.30
C ILE A 99 -5.64 -2.16 -5.53
N VAL A 100 -4.64 -1.30 -5.38
CA VAL A 100 -3.76 -0.90 -6.48
C VAL A 100 -2.55 -1.83 -6.55
N ALA A 101 -1.98 -2.19 -5.41
CA ALA A 101 -0.84 -3.10 -5.35
C ALA A 101 -0.90 -3.95 -4.08
N HIS A 102 -0.47 -5.21 -4.16
CA HIS A 102 -0.31 -6.09 -3.00
C HIS A 102 0.81 -7.10 -3.25
N GLY A 103 1.79 -7.16 -2.35
CA GLY A 103 2.91 -8.11 -2.44
C GLY A 103 4.25 -7.43 -2.19
N THR A 104 5.28 -7.87 -2.92
CA THR A 104 6.59 -7.21 -2.89
C THR A 104 6.46 -5.77 -3.37
N PRO A 105 7.09 -4.78 -2.70
CA PRO A 105 7.02 -3.39 -3.14
C PRO A 105 7.46 -3.22 -4.59
N ASP A 106 6.53 -2.83 -5.46
CA ASP A 106 6.77 -2.54 -6.87
C ASP A 106 6.02 -1.28 -7.32
N GLN A 107 6.64 -0.55 -8.25
CA GLN A 107 6.15 0.74 -8.73
C GLN A 107 5.17 0.57 -9.90
N GLN A 108 5.25 -0.53 -10.65
CA GLN A 108 4.56 -0.71 -11.92
C GLN A 108 3.04 -0.50 -11.80
N ASP A 109 2.40 -1.14 -10.82
CA ASP A 109 0.94 -1.05 -10.64
C ASP A 109 0.49 0.35 -10.22
N ILE A 110 1.25 1.00 -9.34
CA ILE A 110 0.94 2.36 -8.85
C ILE A 110 1.09 3.37 -10.00
N GLU A 111 2.11 3.22 -10.83
CA GLU A 111 2.31 4.08 -12.00
C GLU A 111 1.24 3.85 -13.07
N ALA A 112 0.91 2.60 -13.37
CA ALA A 112 -0.15 2.24 -14.32
C ALA A 112 -1.49 2.85 -13.89
N PHE A 113 -1.84 2.71 -12.60
CA PHE A 113 -3.04 3.32 -12.02
C PHE A 113 -2.99 4.84 -12.12
N ARG A 114 -1.87 5.49 -11.75
CA ARG A 114 -1.71 6.95 -11.87
C ARG A 114 -1.96 7.42 -13.31
N GLN A 115 -1.40 6.74 -14.30
CA GLN A 115 -1.56 7.11 -15.71
C GLN A 115 -3.01 7.01 -16.19
N GLN A 116 -3.77 6.02 -15.73
CA GLN A 116 -5.19 5.87 -16.11
C GLN A 116 -6.06 7.00 -15.55
N PHE A 117 -5.75 7.47 -14.33
CA PHE A 117 -6.40 8.66 -13.77
C PHE A 117 -6.04 9.93 -14.54
N THR A 118 -4.77 10.12 -14.92
CA THR A 118 -4.35 11.29 -15.72
C THR A 118 -4.97 11.29 -17.12
N LYS A 119 -5.25 10.12 -17.70
CA LYS A 119 -5.95 9.98 -18.99
C LYS A 119 -7.46 10.23 -18.91
N GLY A 120 -7.99 10.62 -17.75
CA GLY A 120 -9.40 10.95 -17.57
C GLY A 120 -10.34 9.75 -17.61
N LEU A 121 -9.81 8.53 -17.47
CA LEU A 121 -10.63 7.32 -17.57
C LEU A 121 -11.47 7.08 -16.32
N GLY A 122 -11.14 7.63 -15.15
CA GLY A 122 -12.05 7.69 -13.99
C GLY A 122 -12.54 6.34 -13.41
N TYR A 123 -12.17 5.20 -13.99
CA TYR A 123 -12.51 3.86 -13.55
C TYR A 123 -11.30 2.91 -13.60
N CYS A 124 -11.37 1.85 -12.77
CA CYS A 124 -10.37 0.79 -12.67
C CYS A 124 -10.36 -0.04 -13.97
N PRO A 125 -9.20 -0.44 -14.54
CA PRO A 125 -9.16 -1.17 -15.80
C PRO A 125 -9.76 -2.55 -15.69
N GLU A 126 -10.37 -2.98 -16.78
CA GLU A 126 -10.72 -4.38 -17.04
C GLU A 126 -9.48 -5.27 -17.25
N THR A 127 -8.26 -4.72 -17.29
CA THR A 127 -7.01 -5.49 -17.51
C THR A 127 -6.44 -6.16 -16.26
N LEU A 128 -7.22 -6.25 -15.18
CA LEU A 128 -7.03 -7.20 -14.07
C LEU A 128 -7.96 -8.43 -14.23
N ALA A 129 -8.32 -8.79 -15.47
CA ALA A 129 -9.09 -9.97 -15.82
C ALA A 129 -8.21 -11.09 -16.39
#